data_AF-A0A9D1T0T5-F1
#
_entry.id   AF-A0A9D1T0T5-F1
#
_cell.length_a   1.000
_cell.length_b   1.000
_cell.length_c   1.000
_cell.angle_alpha   90.00
_cell.angle_beta   90.00
_cell.angle_gamma   90.00
#
_symmetry.space_group_name_H-M   'P 1'
#
loop_
_entity.id
_entity.type
_entity.pdbx_description
1 polymer ?
#
loop_
_entity_poly.entity_id
_entity_poly.type
_entity_poly.pdbx_seq_one_letter_code
_entity_poly.pdbx_strand_id
1 'polypeptide(L)'
;MTREKINEIVCALVRENCAREGREIDVDAYTPLIGSKRVLDSMGLVNLIADIETALLDEGVEITLTSEAAMSEKLSPFRSVGSLCALVEAQVRAEEQQAKP
;
A
#
# COMPACT_ATOMS: atom_id res chain seq x y z
N MET A 1 -0.91 -7.70 13.17
CA MET A 1 -2.01 -6.93 12.52
C MET A 1 -2.84 -7.83 11.59
N THR A 2 -4.14 -7.57 11.33
CA THR A 2 -4.99 -8.46 10.49
C THR A 2 -5.05 -8.02 9.02
N ARG A 3 -5.30 -8.97 8.10
CA ARG A 3 -5.44 -8.69 6.66
C ARG A 3 -6.60 -7.76 6.33
N GLU A 4 -7.71 -7.87 7.06
CA GLU A 4 -8.86 -6.97 6.92
C GLU A 4 -8.46 -5.52 7.22
N LYS A 5 -7.75 -5.30 8.34
CA LYS A 5 -7.27 -3.97 8.73
C LYS A 5 -6.31 -3.38 7.70
N ILE A 6 -5.41 -4.19 7.13
CA ILE A 6 -4.51 -3.78 6.04
C ILE A 6 -5.33 -3.30 4.83
N ASN A 7 -6.33 -4.09 4.40
CA ASN A 7 -7.18 -3.70 3.28
C ASN A 7 -7.93 -2.40 3.56
N GLU A 8 -8.48 -2.23 4.77
CA GLU A 8 -9.19 -1.01 5.15
C GLU A 8 -8.27 0.23 5.05
N ILE A 9 -7.06 0.16 5.62
CA ILE A 9 -6.09 1.26 5.59
C ILE A 9 -5.70 1.59 4.15
N VAL A 10 -5.29 0.59 3.36
CA VAL A 10 -4.85 0.83 1.97
C VAL A 10 -5.99 1.40 1.12
N CYS A 11 -7.20 0.85 1.21
CA CYS A 11 -8.36 1.36 0.47
C CYS A 11 -8.73 2.79 0.89
N ALA A 12 -8.68 3.10 2.19
CA ALA A 12 -8.94 4.44 2.70
C ALA A 12 -7.92 5.44 2.14
N LEU A 13 -6.63 5.14 2.22
CA LEU A 13 -5.56 6.02 1.74
C LEU A 13 -5.62 6.23 0.23
N VAL A 14 -5.91 5.19 -0.56
CA VAL A 14 -6.08 5.33 -2.02
C VAL A 14 -7.27 6.25 -2.33
N ARG A 15 -8.38 6.10 -1.60
CA ARG A 15 -9.57 6.95 -1.77
C ARG A 15 -9.26 8.40 -1.41
N GLU A 16 -8.58 8.63 -0.29
CA GLU A 16 -8.16 9.97 0.13
C GLU A 16 -7.25 10.62 -0.91
N ASN A 17 -6.28 9.88 -1.42
CA ASN A 17 -5.34 10.39 -2.42
C ASN A 17 -6.06 10.75 -3.73
N CYS A 18 -7.04 9.95 -4.16
CA CYS A 18 -7.89 10.28 -5.31
C CYS A 18 -8.78 11.51 -5.03
N ALA A 19 -9.37 11.60 -3.84
CA ALA A 19 -10.23 12.71 -3.44
C ALA A 19 -9.45 14.04 -3.39
N ARG A 20 -8.17 14.01 -3.00
CA ARG A 20 -7.26 15.18 -3.04
C ARG A 20 -7.04 15.70 -4.46
N GLU A 21 -7.17 14.84 -5.46
CA GLU A 21 -7.10 15.20 -6.88
C GLU A 21 -8.50 15.51 -7.47
N GLY A 22 -9.54 15.61 -6.63
CA GLY A 22 -10.91 15.86 -7.04
C GLY A 22 -11.59 14.67 -7.71
N ARG A 23 -11.08 13.44 -7.50
CA ARG A 23 -11.63 12.20 -8.02
C ARG A 23 -12.28 11.39 -6.91
N GLU A 24 -13.60 11.24 -6.97
CA GLU A 24 -14.32 10.28 -6.12
C GLU A 24 -14.45 8.96 -6.88
N ILE A 25 -13.69 7.95 -6.46
CA ILE A 25 -13.74 6.62 -7.04
C ILE A 25 -14.10 5.61 -5.95
N ASP A 26 -14.78 4.54 -6.37
CA ASP A 26 -14.89 3.36 -5.53
C ASP A 26 -13.59 2.57 -5.60
N VAL A 27 -13.03 2.24 -4.45
CA VAL A 27 -11.73 1.57 -4.33
C VAL A 27 -11.97 0.16 -3.82
N ASP A 28 -11.53 -0.79 -4.62
CA ASP A 28 -11.58 -2.23 -4.33
C ASP A 28 -10.20 -2.89 -4.52
N ALA A 29 -10.10 -4.18 -4.19
CA ALA A 29 -8.86 -4.95 -4.36
C ALA A 29 -8.39 -5.06 -5.82
N TYR A 30 -9.26 -4.83 -6.79
CA TYR A 30 -8.97 -4.92 -8.22
C TYR A 30 -8.54 -3.57 -8.81
N THR A 31 -8.65 -2.49 -8.03
CA THR A 31 -8.39 -1.13 -8.47
C THR A 31 -6.93 -0.99 -8.87
N PRO A 32 -6.64 -0.63 -10.13
CA PRO A 32 -5.28 -0.55 -10.64
C PRO A 32 -4.57 0.72 -10.14
N LEU A 33 -3.41 0.56 -9.50
CA LEU A 33 -2.63 1.68 -8.97
C LEU A 33 -1.57 2.19 -9.96
N ILE A 34 -1.10 1.34 -10.89
CA ILE A 34 -0.13 1.72 -11.94
C ILE A 34 -0.57 1.22 -13.33
N GLY A 35 0.09 1.73 -14.36
CA GLY A 35 -0.14 1.36 -15.76
C GLY A 35 -1.20 2.22 -16.47
N SER A 36 -1.75 1.70 -17.57
CA SER A 36 -2.61 2.47 -18.48
C SER A 36 -3.97 2.85 -17.89
N LYS A 37 -4.44 2.14 -16.86
CA LYS A 37 -5.72 2.40 -16.17
C LYS A 37 -5.53 2.91 -14.74
N ARG A 38 -4.32 3.36 -14.39
CA ARG A 38 -3.97 3.76 -13.02
C ARG A 38 -4.91 4.82 -12.47
N VAL A 39 -5.24 4.70 -11.19
CA VAL A 39 -5.98 5.73 -10.45
C VAL A 39 -5.06 6.74 -9.78
N LEU A 40 -3.76 6.43 -9.64
CA LEU A 40 -2.74 7.31 -9.08
C LEU A 40 -1.65 7.61 -10.09
N ASP A 41 -1.11 8.83 -10.05
CA ASP A 41 0.11 9.20 -10.77
C ASP A 41 1.38 8.80 -10.00
N SER A 42 2.55 8.95 -10.60
CA SER A 42 3.82 8.55 -9.97
C SER A 42 4.02 9.18 -8.59
N MET A 43 3.70 10.47 -8.44
CA MET A 43 3.75 11.16 -7.15
C MET A 43 2.66 10.70 -6.19
N GLY A 44 1.46 10.40 -6.71
CA GLY A 44 0.37 9.83 -5.92
C GLY A 44 0.75 8.47 -5.33
N LEU A 45 1.42 7.62 -6.10
CA LEU A 45 1.91 6.32 -5.62
C LEU A 45 2.97 6.50 -4.51
N VAL A 46 3.93 7.41 -4.70
CA VAL A 46 4.95 7.68 -3.67
C VAL A 46 4.32 8.19 -2.38
N ASN A 47 3.37 9.12 -2.48
CA ASN A 47 2.62 9.61 -1.31
C ASN A 47 1.85 8.49 -0.61
N LEU A 48 1.12 7.67 -1.39
CA LEU A 48 0.37 6.53 -0.85
C LEU A 48 1.28 5.59 -0.06
N ILE A 49 2.48 5.30 -0.58
CA ILE A 49 3.43 4.41 0.10
C ILE A 49 3.86 5.00 1.45
N ALA A 50 4.24 6.29 1.48
CA ALA A 50 4.62 6.98 2.71
C ALA A 50 3.46 7.07 3.72
N ASP A 51 2.23 7.30 3.24
CA ASP A 51 1.03 7.34 4.07
C ASP A 51 0.74 5.96 4.67
N ILE A 52 0.93 4.87 3.91
CA ILE A 52 0.77 3.49 4.42
C ILE A 52 1.81 3.18 5.49
N GLU A 53 3.09 3.49 5.25
CA GLU A 53 4.16 3.30 6.24
C GLU A 53 3.87 4.07 7.53
N THR A 54 3.41 5.31 7.41
CA THR A 54 3.02 6.15 8.56
C THR A 54 1.82 5.57 9.31
N ALA A 55 0.77 5.15 8.60
CA ALA A 55 -0.42 4.56 9.21
C ALA A 55 -0.12 3.24 9.94
N LEU A 56 0.80 2.43 9.40
CA LEU A 56 1.26 1.19 10.04
C LEU A 56 2.12 1.48 11.27
N LEU A 57 2.99 2.49 11.19
CA LEU A 57 3.82 2.91 12.31
C LEU A 57 2.97 3.38 13.50
N ASP A 58 1.87 4.09 13.25
CA ASP A 58 0.90 4.49 14.28
C ASP A 58 0.27 3.27 14.99
N GLU A 59 0.05 2.17 14.25
CA GLU A 59 -0.40 0.87 14.80
C GLU A 59 0.75 0.08 15.46
N GLY A 60 1.97 0.63 15.52
CA GLY A 60 3.15 0.00 16.11
C GLY A 60 3.90 -0.97 15.18
N VAL A 61 3.65 -0.89 13.87
CA VAL A 61 4.26 -1.74 12.84
C VAL A 61 5.16 -0.88 11.94
N GLU A 62 6.47 -0.91 12.17
CA GLU A 62 7.44 -0.22 11.33
C GLU A 62 7.83 -1.10 10.15
N ILE A 63 7.37 -0.78 8.94
CA ILE A 63 7.78 -1.48 7.71
C ILE A 63 8.34 -0.50 6.68
N THR A 64 9.15 -1.00 5.74
CA THR A 64 9.61 -0.24 4.57
C THR A 64 9.13 -0.91 3.28
N LEU A 65 8.25 -0.22 2.55
CA LEU A 65 7.70 -0.62 1.26
C LEU A 65 8.54 -0.10 0.08
N THR A 66 9.38 0.91 0.30
CA THR A 66 10.24 1.53 -0.72
C THR A 66 11.57 0.81 -0.95
N SER A 67 11.85 -0.28 -0.23
CA SER A 67 13.10 -1.03 -0.36
C SER A 67 13.28 -1.57 -1.79
N GLU A 68 14.51 -1.60 -2.30
CA GLU A 68 14.87 -2.08 -3.64
C GLU A 68 14.26 -3.46 -3.95
N ALA A 69 14.00 -4.30 -2.95
CA ALA A 69 13.31 -5.58 -3.08
C ALA A 69 11.87 -5.46 -3.62
N ALA A 70 11.10 -4.46 -3.18
CA ALA A 70 9.73 -4.22 -3.63
C ALA A 70 9.66 -3.63 -5.05
N MET A 71 10.72 -2.93 -5.49
CA MET A 71 10.84 -2.42 -6.86
C MET A 71 11.49 -3.42 -7.84
N SER A 72 12.33 -4.33 -7.34
CA SER A 72 13.05 -5.35 -8.12
C SER A 72 12.18 -6.56 -8.47
N GLU A 73 11.18 -6.90 -7.65
CA GLU A 73 10.14 -7.88 -7.99
C GLU A 73 9.10 -7.29 -8.98
N LYS A 74 9.55 -7.00 -10.20
CA LYS A 74 8.73 -6.79 -11.40
C LYS A 74 7.47 -5.92 -11.23
N LEU A 75 7.47 -4.73 -10.65
CA LEU A 75 6.34 -3.76 -10.65
C LEU A 75 4.94 -4.32 -10.24
N SER A 76 4.85 -5.57 -9.81
CA SER A 76 3.64 -6.35 -9.66
C SER A 76 2.93 -6.09 -8.33
N PRO A 77 3.62 -5.80 -7.21
CA PRO A 77 2.91 -5.49 -5.97
C PRO A 77 2.16 -4.16 -6.06
N PHE A 78 2.67 -3.20 -6.84
CA PHE A 78 1.99 -1.91 -7.06
C PHE A 78 0.95 -1.95 -8.18
N ARG A 79 0.64 -3.12 -8.76
CA ARG A 79 -0.28 -3.21 -9.91
C ARG A 79 -1.72 -2.90 -9.53
N SER A 80 -2.17 -3.37 -8.38
CA SER A 80 -3.52 -3.12 -7.86
C SER A 80 -3.49 -3.05 -6.34
N VAL A 81 -4.57 -2.51 -5.76
CA VAL A 81 -4.77 -2.44 -4.31
C VAL A 81 -4.58 -3.80 -3.64
N GLY A 82 -5.17 -4.87 -4.20
CA GLY A 82 -5.06 -6.21 -3.62
C GLY A 82 -3.62 -6.75 -3.60
N SER A 83 -2.83 -6.47 -4.65
CA SER A 83 -1.41 -6.82 -4.67
C SER A 83 -0.61 -6.00 -3.68
N LEU A 84 -0.96 -4.73 -3.48
CA LEU A 84 -0.31 -3.86 -2.51
C LEU A 84 -0.61 -4.33 -1.08
N CYS A 85 -1.86 -4.67 -0.78
CA CYS A 85 -2.24 -5.24 0.51
C CYS A 85 -1.49 -6.55 0.79
N ALA A 86 -1.29 -7.40 -0.22
CA ALA A 86 -0.51 -8.63 -0.07
C ALA A 86 0.98 -8.34 0.22
N LEU A 87 1.56 -7.30 -0.40
CA LEU A 87 2.92 -6.85 -0.10
C LEU A 87 3.02 -6.32 1.34
N VAL A 88 2.10 -5.46 1.75
CA VAL A 88 2.04 -4.92 3.11
C VAL A 88 1.93 -6.07 4.13
N GLU A 89 1.03 -7.03 3.89
CA GLU A 89 0.89 -8.22 4.73
C GLU A 89 2.20 -9.01 4.85
N ALA A 90 2.91 -9.21 3.73
CA ALA A 90 4.19 -9.89 3.74
C ALA A 90 5.23 -9.16 4.60
N GLN A 91 5.30 -7.82 4.51
CA GLN A 91 6.26 -7.03 5.30
C GLN A 91 5.89 -6.96 6.78
N VAL A 92 4.61 -6.78 7.11
CA VAL A 92 4.17 -6.86 8.50
C VAL A 92 4.59 -8.20 9.12
N ARG A 93 4.38 -9.31 8.40
CA ARG A 93 4.79 -10.64 8.88
C ARG A 93 6.30 -10.80 8.98
N ALA A 94 7.07 -10.20 8.08
CA ALA A 94 8.52 -10.26 8.10
C ALA A 94 9.09 -9.51 9.31
N GLU A 95 8.53 -8.33 9.62
CA GLU A 95 8.91 -7.54 10.80
C GLU A 95 8.50 -8.23 12.11
N GLU A 96 7.29 -8.79 12.18
CA GLU A 96 6.84 -9.59 13.34
C GLU A 96 7.76 -10.81 13.59
N GLN A 97 8.39 -11.38 12.56
CA GLN A 97 9.33 -12.50 12.68
C GLN A 97 10.75 -12.07 13.08
N GLN A 98 11.20 -10.90 12.63
CA GLN A 98 12.51 -10.33 13.01
C GLN A 98 12.52 -9.77 14.44
N ALA A 99 11.37 -9.31 14.93
CA ALA A 99 11.21 -8.78 16.29
C ALA A 99 11.17 -9.86 17.40
N LYS A 100 11.31 -11.15 17.05
CA LYS A 100 11.30 -12.25 18.02
C LYS A 100 12.75 -12.58 18.47
N PRO A 101 13.05 -12.50 19.78
CA PRO A 101 14.39 -12.75 20.32
C PRO A 101 14.84 -14.21 20.21
#